data_AF-A0A1M4X3H1-F1
#
_entry.id   AF-A0A1M4X3H1-F1
#
_cell.length_a   1.000
_cell.length_b   1.000
_cell.length_c   1.000
_cell.angle_alpha   90.00
_cell.angle_beta   90.00
_cell.angle_gamma   90.00
#
_symmetry.space_group_name_H-M   'P 1'
#
loop_
_entity.id
_entity.type
_entity.pdbx_description
1 polymer ?
#
loop_
_entity_poly.entity_id
_entity_poly.type
_entity_poly.pdbx_seq_one_letter_code
_entity_poly.pdbx_strand_id
1 'polypeptide(L)'
;MKIENTQPTKPIVQSEKVKPVEKTQVKSEVKETPAAIYEKTENKTSHVYDKNTITKLKRDSQEAHAQLIRLVQEMLRRQGKTIDLLGKDDIVEVDETARLEAQELIGPNGSLGAEAVSQRLVDFAIALSGGDKSKADTLKSAIEQGFKEAEKILGELPEISKETYKLTMEKFDAWVNEE
;
A
#
# COMPACT_ATOMS: atom_id res chain seq x y z
N MET A 1 -18.25 58.02 30.00
CA MET A 1 -17.19 58.52 29.10
C MET A 1 -16.50 57.29 28.49
N LYS A 2 -16.59 57.13 27.16
CA LYS A 2 -15.45 57.24 26.19
C LYS A 2 -14.44 56.09 26.38
N ILE A 3 -13.95 55.31 25.42
CA ILE A 3 -13.78 55.34 23.95
C ILE A 3 -13.16 53.96 23.60
N GLU A 4 -13.65 53.24 22.59
CA GLU A 4 -13.02 53.03 21.26
C GLU A 4 -12.11 51.81 21.08
N ASN A 5 -12.29 51.26 19.89
CA ASN A 5 -11.69 50.10 19.26
C ASN A 5 -10.45 50.55 18.47
N THR A 6 -9.27 49.92 18.62
CA THR A 6 -8.15 50.09 17.65
C THR A 6 -7.32 48.81 17.48
N GLN A 7 -7.18 48.35 16.24
CA GLN A 7 -6.09 47.51 15.73
C GLN A 7 -4.85 48.40 15.43
N PRO A 8 -3.86 47.98 14.61
CA PRO A 8 -2.80 46.97 14.72
C PRO A 8 -1.38 47.61 14.65
N THR A 9 -0.26 46.89 14.87
CA THR A 9 1.05 47.24 14.25
C THR A 9 2.11 46.11 14.39
N LYS A 10 2.65 45.67 13.25
CA LYS A 10 4.00 45.07 13.06
C LYS A 10 5.05 46.23 13.02
N PRO A 11 6.35 46.02 12.69
CA PRO A 11 7.34 44.99 13.02
C PRO A 11 8.65 45.64 13.57
N ILE A 12 9.57 44.86 14.17
CA ILE A 12 10.99 45.24 14.20
C ILE A 12 11.85 44.03 13.81
N VAL A 13 12.39 44.12 12.60
CA VAL A 13 13.58 43.40 12.14
C VAL A 13 14.78 44.24 12.54
N GLN A 14 15.74 43.66 13.24
CA GLN A 14 17.13 44.05 13.08
C GLN A 14 18.06 42.85 13.25
N SER A 15 19.02 42.84 12.34
CA SER A 15 19.82 41.72 11.89
C SER A 15 21.21 41.81 12.50
N GLU A 16 21.80 40.68 12.89
CA GLU A 16 23.26 40.56 12.95
C GLU A 16 23.69 39.18 12.43
N LYS A 17 24.55 39.17 11.40
CA LYS A 17 25.33 38.02 10.89
C LYS A 17 26.60 37.92 11.78
N VAL A 18 27.32 36.81 12.01
CA VAL A 18 28.07 35.94 11.06
C VAL A 18 28.68 34.70 11.82
N LYS A 19 28.37 33.45 11.38
CA LYS A 19 29.14 32.17 11.15
C LYS A 19 30.27 31.63 12.10
N PRO A 20 30.76 30.35 12.00
CA PRO A 20 30.13 29.01 11.78
C PRO A 20 30.80 27.76 12.52
N VAL A 21 30.15 26.56 12.44
CA VAL A 21 30.64 25.15 12.66
C VAL A 21 30.92 24.73 14.14
N GLU A 22 30.38 23.64 14.73
CA GLU A 22 30.62 22.21 14.45
C GLU A 22 29.54 21.24 15.04
N LYS A 23 29.54 20.01 14.51
CA LYS A 23 28.64 18.84 14.66
C LYS A 23 28.46 18.32 16.10
N THR A 24 27.29 17.73 16.39
CA THR A 24 27.18 16.39 17.05
C THR A 24 25.79 15.79 16.81
N GLN A 25 25.79 14.51 16.42
CA GLN A 25 24.66 13.62 16.16
C GLN A 25 23.97 13.19 17.46
N VAL A 26 22.64 13.01 17.45
CA VAL A 26 21.99 11.92 18.21
C VAL A 26 20.85 11.31 17.40
N LYS A 27 20.91 9.99 17.33
CA LYS A 27 20.12 8.99 16.63
C LYS A 27 18.89 8.61 17.49
N SER A 28 17.71 8.47 16.90
CA SER A 28 16.60 7.72 17.51
C SER A 28 15.91 6.90 16.44
N GLU A 29 16.12 5.59 16.55
CA GLU A 29 15.64 4.50 15.70
C GLU A 29 14.11 4.37 15.76
N VAL A 30 13.46 4.25 14.60
CA VAL A 30 12.19 3.54 14.45
C VAL A 30 12.44 2.44 13.43
N LYS A 31 12.31 1.19 13.88
CA LYS A 31 12.49 -0.03 13.08
C LYS A 31 11.31 -0.18 12.12
N GLU A 32 11.58 0.06 10.84
CA GLU A 32 10.72 -0.36 9.72
C GLU A 32 10.82 -1.89 9.54
N THR A 33 9.68 -2.56 9.38
CA THR A 33 9.65 -3.92 8.82
C THR A 33 10.03 -3.84 7.34
N PRO A 34 10.92 -4.70 6.82
CA PRO A 34 11.42 -4.56 5.46
C PRO A 34 10.32 -4.86 4.44
N ALA A 35 9.74 -3.80 3.86
CA ALA A 35 9.20 -3.88 2.52
C ALA A 35 10.35 -4.29 1.59
N ALA A 36 10.15 -5.34 0.79
CA ALA A 36 11.17 -5.93 -0.07
C ALA A 36 12.10 -4.90 -0.73
N ILE A 37 13.38 -4.91 -0.32
CA ILE A 37 14.43 -4.07 -0.91
C ILE A 37 14.81 -4.71 -2.25
N TYR A 38 14.42 -4.07 -3.36
CA TYR A 38 14.89 -4.47 -4.68
C TYR A 38 16.31 -3.91 -4.87
N GLU A 39 17.32 -4.76 -4.80
CA GLU A 39 18.71 -4.38 -5.10
C GLU A 39 18.84 -4.01 -6.57
N LYS A 40 19.28 -2.76 -6.82
CA LYS A 40 19.65 -2.29 -8.16
C LYS A 40 21.02 -2.86 -8.53
N THR A 41 21.04 -3.98 -9.25
CA THR A 41 22.27 -4.43 -9.93
C THR A 41 22.46 -3.63 -11.22
N GLU A 42 23.55 -2.90 -11.31
CA GLU A 42 23.92 -2.14 -12.50
C GLU A 42 24.51 -3.07 -13.57
N ASN A 43 23.73 -3.39 -14.61
CA ASN A 43 24.26 -3.69 -15.94
C ASN A 43 23.19 -3.54 -17.05
N LYS A 44 23.61 -2.96 -18.17
CA LYS A 44 22.77 -2.50 -19.30
C LYS A 44 21.98 -3.62 -19.99
N THR A 45 20.68 -3.64 -19.74
CA THR A 45 19.65 -3.62 -20.80
C THR A 45 18.64 -2.59 -20.33
N SER A 46 18.14 -1.72 -21.22
CA SER A 46 17.04 -0.81 -20.85
C SER A 46 15.82 -1.68 -20.62
N HIS A 47 15.61 -2.14 -19.38
CA HIS A 47 14.42 -2.87 -18.99
C HIS A 47 13.22 -1.99 -19.37
N VAL A 48 12.45 -2.44 -20.35
CA VAL A 48 11.25 -1.72 -20.79
C VAL A 48 10.17 -2.10 -19.79
N TYR A 49 9.99 -1.26 -18.77
CA TYR A 49 8.85 -1.35 -17.87
C TYR A 49 7.93 -0.16 -18.13
N ASP A 50 6.63 -0.41 -18.17
CA ASP A 50 5.63 0.65 -18.28
C ASP A 50 5.52 1.39 -16.94
N LYS A 51 6.34 2.43 -16.80
CA LYS A 51 6.40 3.26 -15.59
C LYS A 51 5.06 3.89 -15.25
N ASN A 52 4.27 4.28 -16.25
CA ASN A 52 3.03 4.99 -16.03
C ASN A 52 1.98 4.06 -15.44
N THR A 53 1.83 2.87 -16.04
CA THR A 53 0.91 1.85 -15.56
C THR A 53 1.31 1.35 -14.17
N ILE A 54 2.60 1.09 -13.92
CA ILE A 54 3.09 0.71 -12.58
C ILE A 54 2.80 1.81 -11.54
N THR A 55 3.03 3.08 -11.88
CA THR A 55 2.77 4.21 -10.96
C THR A 55 1.28 4.31 -10.64
N LYS A 56 0.41 4.14 -11.64
CA LYS A 56 -1.04 4.11 -11.45
C LYS A 56 -1.46 2.95 -10.55
N LEU A 57 -1.03 1.73 -10.86
CA LEU A 57 -1.36 0.53 -10.07
C LEU A 57 -0.88 0.63 -8.62
N LYS A 58 0.32 1.21 -8.40
CA LYS A 58 0.82 1.50 -7.06
C LYS A 58 -0.10 2.45 -6.31
N ARG A 59 -0.53 3.54 -6.96
CA ARG A 59 -1.47 4.50 -6.37
C ARG A 59 -2.81 3.83 -6.03
N ASP A 60 -3.34 3.01 -6.93
CA ASP A 60 -4.61 2.29 -6.73
C ASP A 60 -4.51 1.32 -5.55
N SER A 61 -3.38 0.61 -5.42
CA SER A 61 -3.11 -0.26 -4.27
C SER A 61 -2.99 0.52 -2.95
N GLN A 62 -2.31 1.66 -2.95
CA GLN A 62 -2.19 2.52 -1.77
C GLN A 62 -3.54 3.11 -1.34
N GLU A 63 -4.39 3.46 -2.29
CA GLU A 63 -5.74 3.94 -2.04
C GLU A 63 -6.61 2.85 -1.39
N ALA A 64 -6.57 1.63 -1.94
CA ALA A 64 -7.27 0.49 -1.35
C ALA A 64 -6.76 0.14 0.06
N HIS A 65 -5.44 0.21 0.29
CA HIS A 65 -4.86 0.04 1.62
C HIS A 65 -5.34 1.14 2.59
N ALA A 66 -5.37 2.40 2.14
CA ALA A 66 -5.88 3.50 2.96
C ALA A 66 -7.37 3.34 3.31
N GLN A 67 -8.18 2.78 2.41
CA GLN A 67 -9.58 2.45 2.67
C GLN A 67 -9.72 1.41 3.78
N LEU A 68 -8.91 0.34 3.75
CA LEU A 68 -8.88 -0.67 4.80
C LEU A 68 -8.52 -0.06 6.17
N ILE A 69 -7.47 0.76 6.22
CA ILE A 69 -7.05 1.42 7.47
C ILE A 69 -8.16 2.34 8.01
N ARG A 70 -8.83 3.10 7.13
CA ARG A 70 -9.96 3.95 7.53
C ARG A 70 -11.13 3.14 8.08
N LEU A 71 -11.48 2.03 7.45
CA LEU A 71 -12.53 1.14 7.93
C LEU A 71 -12.24 0.66 9.36
N VAL A 72 -11.01 0.19 9.60
CA VAL A 72 -10.56 -0.26 10.92
C VAL A 72 -10.55 0.89 11.93
N GLN A 73 -10.09 2.08 11.53
CA GLN A 73 -10.09 3.26 12.40
C GLN A 73 -11.50 3.69 12.81
N GLU A 74 -12.45 3.72 11.87
CA GLU A 74 -13.85 4.09 12.16
C GLU A 74 -14.54 3.03 13.04
N MET A 75 -14.29 1.73 12.76
CA MET A 75 -14.75 0.62 13.61
C MET A 75 -14.27 0.79 15.06
N LEU A 76 -12.99 1.13 15.25
CA LEU A 76 -12.42 1.38 16.57
C LEU A 76 -12.99 2.65 17.23
N ARG A 77 -13.16 3.74 16.47
CA ARG A 77 -13.74 5.00 16.99
C ARG A 77 -15.16 4.80 17.50
N ARG A 78 -15.99 4.00 16.82
CA ARG A 78 -17.34 3.65 17.28
C ARG A 78 -17.33 2.93 18.63
N GLN A 79 -16.27 2.19 18.91
CA GLN A 79 -16.03 1.51 20.18
C GLN A 79 -15.32 2.40 21.22
N GLY A 80 -15.08 3.68 20.92
CA GLY A 80 -14.32 4.59 21.78
C GLY A 80 -12.83 4.26 21.89
N LYS A 81 -12.30 3.42 20.99
CA LYS A 81 -10.88 3.02 20.94
C LYS A 81 -10.16 3.74 19.79
N THR A 82 -8.83 3.76 19.83
CA THR A 82 -7.97 4.22 18.73
C THR A 82 -6.79 3.27 18.59
N ILE A 83 -6.21 3.18 17.38
CA ILE A 83 -5.10 2.26 17.11
C ILE A 83 -3.93 2.46 18.08
N ASP A 84 -3.62 3.72 18.43
CA ASP A 84 -2.50 4.07 19.32
C ASP A 84 -2.72 3.66 20.79
N LEU A 85 -3.98 3.40 21.18
CA LEU A 85 -4.37 3.05 22.54
C LEU A 85 -4.67 1.57 22.73
N LEU A 86 -4.59 0.75 21.67
CA LEU A 86 -4.85 -0.69 21.76
C LEU A 86 -3.69 -1.42 22.46
N GLY A 87 -3.99 -2.04 23.59
CA GLY A 87 -3.10 -3.01 24.21
C GLY A 87 -3.08 -4.34 23.44
N LYS A 88 -2.05 -5.18 23.67
CA LYS A 88 -1.99 -6.53 23.09
C LYS A 88 -3.19 -7.42 23.48
N ASP A 89 -3.77 -7.16 24.65
CA ASP A 89 -4.87 -7.93 25.23
C ASP A 89 -6.24 -7.24 25.06
N ASP A 90 -6.30 -6.09 24.36
CA ASP A 90 -7.56 -5.42 24.07
C ASP A 90 -8.39 -6.24 23.07
N ILE A 91 -9.61 -6.59 23.47
CA ILE A 91 -10.57 -7.24 22.58
C ILE A 91 -11.22 -6.16 21.72
N VAL A 92 -11.05 -6.29 20.40
CA VAL A 92 -11.72 -5.47 19.39
C VAL A 92 -12.89 -6.27 18.84
N GLU A 93 -14.10 -5.75 18.98
CA GLU A 93 -15.28 -6.37 18.38
C GLU A 93 -15.48 -5.87 16.96
N VAL A 94 -15.89 -6.75 16.06
CA VAL A 94 -16.22 -6.35 14.68
C VAL A 94 -17.68 -5.93 14.66
N ASP A 95 -17.92 -4.63 14.48
CA ASP A 95 -19.27 -4.09 14.38
C ASP A 95 -19.94 -4.49 13.04
N GLU A 96 -21.27 -4.57 13.03
CA GLU A 96 -22.03 -5.01 11.86
C GLU A 96 -21.84 -4.06 10.66
N THR A 97 -21.72 -2.76 10.89
CA THR A 97 -21.48 -1.79 9.81
C THR A 97 -20.13 -2.02 9.16
N ALA A 98 -19.07 -2.18 9.96
CA ALA A 98 -17.74 -2.49 9.47
C ALA A 98 -17.68 -3.83 8.74
N ARG A 99 -18.41 -4.84 9.22
CA ARG A 99 -18.54 -6.15 8.55
C ARG A 99 -19.18 -6.03 7.18
N LEU A 100 -20.28 -5.28 7.06
CA LEU A 100 -20.98 -5.06 5.79
C LEU A 100 -20.11 -4.30 4.79
N GLU A 101 -19.47 -3.20 5.22
CA GLU A 101 -18.54 -2.43 4.38
C GLU A 101 -17.35 -3.30 3.92
N ALA A 102 -16.78 -4.11 4.80
CA ALA A 102 -15.72 -5.07 4.43
C ALA A 102 -16.21 -6.08 3.39
N GLN A 103 -17.44 -6.60 3.56
CA GLN A 103 -18.03 -7.56 2.65
C GLN A 103 -18.29 -6.98 1.26
N GLU A 104 -18.67 -5.70 1.17
CA GLU A 104 -18.77 -4.98 -0.10
C GLU A 104 -17.40 -4.78 -0.74
N LEU A 105 -16.37 -4.42 0.05
CA LEU A 105 -15.01 -4.21 -0.45
C LEU A 105 -14.37 -5.49 -1.01
N ILE A 106 -14.64 -6.65 -0.42
CA ILE A 106 -14.13 -7.95 -0.90
C ILE A 106 -15.08 -8.66 -1.87
N GLY A 107 -16.28 -8.11 -2.08
CA GLY A 107 -17.29 -8.68 -2.95
C GLY A 107 -16.88 -8.65 -4.44
N PRO A 108 -17.73 -9.19 -5.33
CA PRO A 108 -17.43 -9.32 -6.76
C PRO A 108 -17.06 -7.99 -7.46
N ASN A 109 -17.66 -6.89 -7.01
CA ASN A 109 -17.42 -5.54 -7.54
C ASN A 109 -16.55 -4.68 -6.62
N GLY A 110 -16.01 -5.26 -5.55
CA GLY A 110 -15.25 -4.56 -4.54
C GLY A 110 -13.81 -4.31 -4.96
N SER A 111 -13.21 -3.22 -4.47
CA SER A 111 -11.82 -2.87 -4.75
C SER A 111 -10.81 -3.88 -4.16
N LEU A 112 -11.20 -4.68 -3.17
CA LEU A 112 -10.37 -5.73 -2.58
C LEU A 112 -10.86 -7.14 -2.94
N GLY A 113 -11.84 -7.25 -3.84
CA GLY A 113 -12.36 -8.52 -4.33
C GLY A 113 -11.34 -9.26 -5.20
N ALA A 114 -11.49 -10.58 -5.27
CA ALA A 114 -10.58 -11.46 -6.00
C ALA A 114 -10.43 -11.08 -7.47
N GLU A 115 -11.51 -10.65 -8.11
CA GLU A 115 -11.53 -10.22 -9.52
C GLU A 115 -10.71 -8.95 -9.75
N ALA A 116 -10.89 -7.93 -8.92
CA ALA A 116 -10.19 -6.66 -9.03
C ALA A 116 -8.70 -6.78 -8.67
N VAL A 117 -8.39 -7.56 -7.62
CA VAL A 117 -7.00 -7.76 -7.17
C VAL A 117 -6.22 -8.63 -8.17
N SER A 118 -6.83 -9.71 -8.68
CA SER A 118 -6.20 -10.54 -9.71
C SER A 118 -5.90 -9.75 -10.98
N GLN A 119 -6.80 -8.85 -11.39
CA GLN A 119 -6.54 -7.98 -12.53
C GLN A 119 -5.33 -7.08 -12.31
N ARG A 120 -5.23 -6.43 -11.14
CA ARG A 120 -4.07 -5.58 -10.82
C ARG A 120 -2.76 -6.36 -10.79
N LEU A 121 -2.77 -7.61 -10.29
CA LEU A 121 -1.59 -8.46 -10.28
C LEU A 121 -1.11 -8.77 -11.71
N VAL A 122 -2.05 -9.13 -12.60
CA VAL A 122 -1.74 -9.38 -14.02
C VAL A 122 -1.27 -8.11 -14.72
N ASP A 123 -1.99 -7.00 -14.58
CA ASP A 123 -1.60 -5.71 -15.17
C ASP A 123 -0.22 -5.27 -14.68
N PHE A 124 0.09 -5.50 -13.41
CA PHE A 124 1.40 -5.20 -12.83
C PHE A 124 2.49 -6.09 -13.44
N ALA A 125 2.24 -7.39 -13.58
CA ALA A 125 3.19 -8.32 -14.19
C ALA A 125 3.47 -7.98 -15.65
N ILE A 126 2.43 -7.65 -16.43
CA ILE A 126 2.53 -7.23 -17.83
C ILE A 126 3.29 -5.90 -17.94
N ALA A 127 2.95 -4.91 -17.12
CA ALA A 127 3.63 -3.63 -17.10
C ALA A 127 5.11 -3.76 -16.70
N LEU A 128 5.43 -4.70 -15.82
CA LEU A 128 6.79 -5.00 -15.39
C LEU A 128 7.61 -5.66 -16.50
N SER A 129 7.04 -6.61 -17.25
CA SER A 129 7.74 -7.20 -18.40
C SER A 129 7.81 -6.29 -19.63
N GLY A 130 7.03 -5.21 -19.64
CA GLY A 130 6.85 -4.36 -20.82
C GLY A 130 6.00 -5.02 -21.90
N GLY A 131 5.12 -5.97 -21.51
CA GLY A 131 4.34 -6.78 -22.44
C GLY A 131 5.11 -7.93 -23.09
N ASP A 132 6.33 -8.20 -22.64
CA ASP A 132 7.19 -9.23 -23.20
C ASP A 132 6.76 -10.64 -22.75
N LYS A 133 6.07 -11.36 -23.63
CA LYS A 133 5.61 -12.74 -23.40
C LYS A 133 6.76 -13.74 -23.21
N SER A 134 7.98 -13.45 -23.69
CA SER A 134 9.13 -14.35 -23.45
C SER A 134 9.50 -14.46 -21.96
N LYS A 135 9.05 -13.50 -21.14
CA LYS A 135 9.24 -13.51 -19.68
C LYS A 135 8.07 -14.14 -18.92
N ALA A 136 7.05 -14.63 -19.61
CA ALA A 136 5.83 -15.13 -19.00
C ALA A 136 6.07 -16.24 -17.96
N ASP A 137 6.91 -17.22 -18.27
CA ASP A 137 7.23 -18.32 -17.33
C ASP A 137 7.90 -17.81 -16.05
N THR A 138 8.80 -16.83 -16.19
CA THR A 138 9.47 -16.20 -15.05
C THR A 138 8.49 -15.42 -14.18
N LEU A 139 7.59 -14.67 -14.80
CA LEU A 139 6.54 -13.93 -14.09
C LEU A 139 5.57 -14.87 -13.38
N LYS A 140 5.11 -15.93 -14.04
CA LYS A 140 4.21 -16.93 -13.45
C LYS A 140 4.85 -17.58 -12.23
N SER A 141 6.12 -17.99 -12.35
CA SER A 141 6.88 -18.55 -11.24
C SER A 141 7.05 -17.55 -10.08
N ALA A 142 7.33 -16.28 -10.37
CA ALA A 142 7.43 -15.24 -9.35
C ALA A 142 6.10 -14.99 -8.61
N ILE A 143 4.97 -15.01 -9.31
CA ILE A 143 3.64 -14.88 -8.69
C ILE A 143 3.38 -16.10 -7.79
N GLU A 144 3.60 -17.32 -8.28
CA GLU A 144 3.43 -18.55 -7.48
C GLU A 144 4.31 -18.53 -6.22
N GLN A 145 5.58 -18.11 -6.35
CA GLN A 145 6.48 -17.95 -5.22
C GLN A 145 5.95 -16.92 -4.21
N GLY A 146 5.46 -15.78 -4.67
CA GLY A 146 4.88 -14.76 -3.79
C GLY A 146 3.69 -15.27 -2.98
N PHE A 147 2.78 -16.04 -3.59
CA PHE A 147 1.66 -16.66 -2.87
C PHE A 147 2.12 -17.73 -1.88
N LYS A 148 3.12 -18.55 -2.23
CA LYS A 148 3.71 -19.52 -1.29
C LYS A 148 4.39 -18.86 -0.10
N GLU A 149 5.04 -17.72 -0.30
CA GLU A 149 5.63 -16.94 0.80
C GLU A 149 4.56 -16.32 1.69
N ALA A 150 3.47 -15.79 1.10
CA ALA A 150 2.33 -15.31 1.86
C ALA A 150 1.67 -16.42 2.70
N GLU A 151 1.53 -17.62 2.12
CA GLU A 151 1.03 -18.80 2.85
C GLU A 151 1.94 -19.15 4.03
N LYS A 152 3.26 -19.13 3.87
CA LYS A 152 4.20 -19.39 4.98
C LYS A 152 4.08 -18.36 6.11
N ILE A 153 3.83 -17.10 5.78
CA ILE A 153 3.70 -16.01 6.78
C ILE A 153 2.36 -16.12 7.53
N LEU A 154 1.29 -16.45 6.81
CA LEU A 154 -0.08 -16.50 7.35
C LEU A 154 -0.48 -17.89 7.88
N GLY A 155 0.32 -18.92 7.61
CA GLY A 155 0.01 -20.32 7.87
C GLY A 155 -0.84 -20.93 6.75
N GLU A 156 -2.10 -20.53 6.66
CA GLU A 156 -3.00 -20.94 5.59
C GLU A 156 -3.58 -19.71 4.88
N LEU A 157 -3.59 -19.74 3.54
CA LEU A 157 -4.24 -18.70 2.76
C LEU A 157 -5.78 -18.80 2.90
N PRO A 158 -6.46 -17.68 3.22
CA PRO A 158 -7.92 -17.62 3.17
C PRO A 158 -8.46 -17.99 1.79
N GLU A 159 -9.71 -18.47 1.73
CA GLU A 159 -10.34 -18.90 0.48
C GLU A 159 -10.32 -17.82 -0.61
N ILE A 160 -10.61 -16.57 -0.23
CA ILE A 160 -10.55 -15.42 -1.15
C ILE A 160 -9.15 -15.20 -1.74
N SER A 161 -8.09 -15.48 -0.98
CA SER A 161 -6.72 -15.39 -1.46
C SER A 161 -6.38 -16.52 -2.44
N LYS A 162 -6.89 -17.73 -2.19
CA LYS A 162 -6.79 -18.88 -3.12
C LYS A 162 -7.55 -18.59 -4.42
N GLU A 163 -8.75 -18.02 -4.33
CA GLU A 163 -9.53 -17.56 -5.48
C GLU A 163 -8.78 -16.49 -6.28
N THR A 164 -8.21 -15.49 -5.60
CA THR A 164 -7.38 -14.45 -6.23
C THR A 164 -6.20 -15.04 -7.00
N TYR A 165 -5.50 -16.01 -6.40
CA TYR A 165 -4.41 -16.73 -7.06
C TYR A 165 -4.89 -17.44 -8.32
N LYS A 166 -5.96 -18.23 -8.22
CA LYS A 166 -6.53 -18.96 -9.35
C LYS A 166 -6.90 -18.02 -10.51
N LEU A 167 -7.65 -16.95 -10.23
CA LEU A 167 -8.04 -15.96 -11.24
C LEU A 167 -6.82 -15.27 -11.85
N THR A 168 -5.79 -14.99 -11.05
CA THR A 168 -4.53 -14.40 -11.54
C THR A 168 -3.86 -15.34 -12.53
N MET A 169 -3.75 -16.64 -12.20
CA MET A 169 -3.16 -17.64 -13.10
C MET A 169 -3.97 -17.80 -14.39
N GLU A 170 -5.30 -17.88 -14.29
CA GLU A 170 -6.19 -18.00 -15.46
C GLU A 170 -6.08 -16.80 -16.40
N LYS A 171 -6.11 -15.57 -15.85
CA LYS A 171 -5.96 -14.33 -16.63
C LYS A 171 -4.57 -14.21 -17.24
N PHE A 172 -3.53 -14.63 -16.52
CA PHE A 172 -2.17 -14.61 -17.02
C PHE A 172 -1.98 -15.62 -18.16
N ASP A 173 -2.51 -16.84 -18.02
CA ASP A 173 -2.49 -17.86 -19.06
C ASP A 173 -3.30 -17.41 -20.30
N ALA A 174 -4.44 -16.74 -20.11
CA ALA A 174 -5.20 -16.15 -21.21
C ALA A 174 -4.38 -15.09 -21.95
N TRP A 175 -3.72 -14.17 -21.24
CA TRP A 175 -2.86 -13.15 -21.84
C TRP A 175 -1.69 -13.74 -22.64
N VAL A 176 -1.03 -14.78 -22.12
CA VAL A 176 0.08 -15.45 -22.81
C VAL A 176 -0.40 -16.09 -24.12
N ASN A 177 -1.54 -16.77 -24.09
CA ASN A 177 -2.11 -17.49 -25.22
C ASN A 177 -2.92 -16.64 -26.21
N GLU A 178 -3.08 -15.34 -25.94
CA GLU A 178 -3.73 -14.39 -26.87
C GLU A 178 -2.84 -14.21 -28.12
N GLU A 179 -3.33 -14.56 -29.32
CA GLU A 179 -2.58 -14.39 -30.58
C GLU A 179 -2.64 -12.95 -31.13
#